data_AF-A0A4Y9FV36-F1
#
_entry.id   AF-A0A4Y9FV36-F1
#
_cell.length_a   1.000
_cell.length_b   1.000
_cell.length_c   1.000
_cell.angle_alpha   90.00
_cell.angle_beta   90.00
_cell.angle_gamma   90.00
#
_symmetry.space_group_name_H-M   'P 1'
#
loop_
_entity.id
_entity.type
_entity.pdbx_description
1 polymer ?
#
loop_
_entity_poly.entity_id
_entity_poly.type
_entity_poly.pdbx_seq_one_letter_code
_entity_poly.pdbx_strand_id
1 'polypeptide(L)'
;MAQRNRGDRAYMPLRPPTDQQEHYKQKADELGISLGSYGVMRLAQAEGLPVPDYITDEIEQARRKRLNAAARRRTEQLSFLEVREDDTARGGQPLARTA
;
A
#
# COMPACT_ATOMS: atom_id res chain seq x y z
N MET A 1 -12.16 -5.13 10.38
CA MET A 1 -11.00 -4.58 11.11
C MET A 1 -11.54 -3.54 12.08
N ALA A 2 -11.20 -3.63 13.38
CA ALA A 2 -11.70 -2.67 14.36
C ALA A 2 -11.22 -1.26 13.98
N GLN A 3 -12.15 -0.34 13.77
CA GLN A 3 -11.82 1.05 13.48
C GLN A 3 -11.21 1.66 14.74
N ARG A 4 -9.92 2.03 14.68
CA ARG A 4 -9.22 2.67 15.79
C ARG A 4 -9.98 3.92 16.23
N ASN A 5 -10.10 4.15 17.54
CA ASN A 5 -10.65 5.39 18.07
C ASN A 5 -9.79 6.57 17.57
N ARG A 6 -10.40 7.50 16.85
CA ARG A 6 -9.74 8.66 16.22
C ARG A 6 -9.87 9.94 17.06
N GLY A 7 -10.26 9.82 18.32
CA GLY A 7 -10.48 10.94 19.24
C GLY A 7 -11.78 11.70 18.98
N ASP A 8 -11.98 12.76 19.76
CA ASP A 8 -13.13 13.67 19.69
C ASP A 8 -13.12 14.50 18.40
N ARG A 9 -14.23 14.47 17.66
CA ARG A 9 -14.33 15.03 16.31
C ARG A 9 -15.78 15.42 15.98
N ALA A 10 -15.95 16.60 15.38
CA ALA A 10 -17.23 17.02 14.83
C ALA A 10 -17.49 16.40 13.44
N TYR A 11 -18.77 16.24 13.09
CA TYR A 11 -19.19 15.85 11.74
C TYR A 11 -19.25 17.07 10.82
N MET A 12 -18.63 16.97 9.64
CA MET A 12 -18.64 18.01 8.61
C MET A 12 -19.04 17.42 7.25
N PRO A 13 -20.30 17.61 6.79
CA PRO A 13 -20.71 17.14 5.48
C PRO A 13 -20.19 18.08 4.39
N LEU A 14 -19.50 17.52 3.38
CA LEU A 14 -18.98 18.26 2.22
C LEU A 14 -19.59 17.70 0.93
N ARG A 15 -19.82 18.59 -0.05
CA ARG A 15 -20.35 18.26 -1.38
C ARG A 15 -19.54 18.97 -2.48
N PRO A 16 -18.29 18.55 -2.73
CA PRO A 16 -17.50 19.11 -3.81
C PRO A 16 -18.10 18.75 -5.18
N PRO A 17 -17.82 19.54 -6.23
CA PRO A 17 -18.03 19.13 -7.62
C PRO A 17 -17.45 17.75 -7.93
N THR A 18 -18.07 17.01 -8.85
CA THR A 18 -17.74 15.60 -9.12
C THR A 18 -16.31 15.40 -9.62
N ASP A 19 -15.84 16.28 -10.50
CA ASP A 19 -14.48 16.31 -11.03
C ASP A 19 -13.44 16.53 -9.92
N GLN A 20 -13.73 17.45 -9.00
CA GLN A 20 -12.88 17.71 -7.84
C GLN A 20 -12.86 16.53 -6.88
N GLN A 21 -14.02 15.90 -6.63
CA GLN A 21 -14.11 14.71 -5.79
C GLN A 21 -13.23 13.58 -6.32
N GLU A 22 -13.25 13.33 -7.63
CA GLU A 22 -12.43 12.31 -8.27
C GLU A 22 -10.94 12.64 -8.13
N HIS A 23 -10.56 13.90 -8.38
CA HIS A 23 -9.19 14.36 -8.18
C HIS A 23 -8.70 14.15 -6.74
N TYR A 24 -9.50 14.55 -5.75
CA TYR A 24 -9.15 14.37 -4.34
C TYR A 24 -9.08 12.90 -3.94
N LYS A 25 -9.94 12.05 -4.52
CA LYS A 25 -9.90 10.61 -4.30
C LYS A 25 -8.57 10.03 -4.81
N GLN A 26 -8.15 10.40 -6.01
CA GLN A 26 -6.86 9.94 -6.56
C GLN A 26 -5.70 10.34 -5.63
N LYS A 27 -5.69 11.58 -5.13
CA LYS A 27 -4.68 12.05 -4.17
C LYS A 27 -4.72 11.33 -2.82
N ALA A 28 -5.92 11.01 -2.32
CA ALA A 28 -6.06 10.20 -1.13
C ALA A 28 -5.52 8.77 -1.33
N ASP A 29 -5.80 8.16 -2.49
CA ASP A 29 -5.34 6.82 -2.85
C ASP A 29 -3.80 6.77 -3.01
N GLU A 30 -3.19 7.79 -3.62
CA GLU A 30 -1.72 7.95 -3.72
C GLU A 30 -1.05 7.93 -2.34
N LEU A 31 -1.67 8.57 -1.35
CA LEU A 31 -1.22 8.57 0.05
C LEU A 31 -1.64 7.31 0.82
N GLY A 32 -2.63 6.57 0.31
CA GLY A 32 -3.18 5.38 0.93
C GLY A 32 -4.08 5.67 2.14
N ILE A 33 -4.71 6.85 2.15
CA ILE A 33 -5.61 7.31 3.22
C ILE A 33 -7.04 7.49 2.71
N SER A 34 -7.99 7.69 3.62
CA SER A 34 -9.38 7.95 3.23
C SER A 34 -9.55 9.36 2.64
N LEU A 35 -10.56 9.55 1.77
CA LEU A 35 -10.89 10.87 1.20
C LEU A 35 -11.17 11.92 2.29
N GLY A 36 -11.86 11.52 3.37
CA GLY A 36 -12.10 12.41 4.51
C GLY A 36 -10.81 12.81 5.23
N SER A 37 -9.89 11.85 5.46
CA SER A 37 -8.57 12.13 6.04
C SER A 37 -7.78 13.09 5.13
N TYR A 38 -7.82 12.89 3.81
CA TYR A 38 -7.19 13.79 2.86
C TYR A 38 -7.77 15.21 2.96
N GLY A 39 -9.10 15.36 2.98
CA GLY A 39 -9.75 16.67 3.12
C GLY A 39 -9.34 17.41 4.39
N VAL A 40 -9.39 16.74 5.55
CA VAL A 40 -8.98 17.33 6.84
C VAL A 40 -7.52 17.75 6.83
N MET A 41 -6.63 16.91 6.29
CA MET A 41 -5.21 17.23 6.16
C MET A 41 -4.97 18.47 5.30
N ARG A 42 -5.65 18.57 4.14
CA ARG A 42 -5.51 19.71 3.24
C ARG A 42 -6.04 20.99 3.85
N LEU A 43 -7.16 20.94 4.58
CA LEU A 43 -7.69 22.08 5.33
C LEU A 43 -6.73 22.52 6.44
N ALA A 44 -6.21 21.58 7.23
CA ALA A 44 -5.25 21.91 8.27
C ALA A 44 -3.99 22.59 7.69
N GLN A 45 -3.45 22.06 6.59
CA GLN A 45 -2.31 22.67 5.89
C GLN A 45 -2.61 24.07 5.36
N ALA A 46 -3.78 24.29 4.79
CA ALA A 46 -4.18 25.59 4.23
C ALA A 46 -4.31 26.66 5.34
N GLU A 47 -4.77 26.26 6.51
CA GLU A 47 -4.99 27.15 7.67
C GLU A 47 -3.77 27.22 8.61
N GLY A 48 -2.66 26.56 8.28
CA GLY A 48 -1.48 26.50 9.16
C GLY A 48 -1.72 25.76 10.49
N LEU A 49 -2.72 24.89 10.54
CA LEU A 49 -3.06 24.07 11.70
C LEU A 49 -2.28 22.75 11.69
N PRO A 50 -2.03 22.14 12.87
CA PRO A 50 -1.41 20.83 12.95
C PRO A 50 -2.30 19.77 12.28
N VAL A 51 -1.68 18.90 11.47
CA VAL A 51 -2.36 17.74 10.88
C VAL A 51 -2.64 16.72 11.99
N PRO A 52 -3.89 16.24 12.17
CA PRO A 52 -4.22 15.26 13.19
C PRO A 52 -3.39 13.97 13.11
N ASP A 53 -2.92 13.49 14.27
CA ASP A 53 -2.03 12.32 14.38
C ASP A 53 -2.58 11.06 13.72
N TYR A 54 -3.89 10.81 13.81
CA TYR A 54 -4.51 9.64 13.19
C TYR A 54 -4.33 9.60 11.67
N ILE A 55 -4.17 10.76 11.02
CA ILE A 55 -3.93 10.84 9.57
C ILE A 55 -2.47 10.48 9.28
N THR A 56 -1.53 11.02 10.06
CA THR A 56 -0.11 10.68 9.98
C THR A 56 0.09 9.18 10.17
N ASP A 57 -0.59 8.58 11.14
CA ASP A 57 -0.60 7.13 11.38
C ASP A 57 -1.16 6.33 10.20
N GLU A 58 -2.22 6.81 9.54
CA GLU A 58 -2.78 6.17 8.35
C GLU A 58 -1.78 6.16 7.20
N ILE A 59 -1.09 7.29 6.96
CA ILE A 59 -0.05 7.41 5.93
C ILE A 59 1.10 6.44 6.22
N GLU A 60 1.60 6.41 7.46
CA GLU A 60 2.69 5.52 7.84
C GLU A 60 2.31 4.04 7.74
N GLN A 61 1.08 3.69 8.12
CA GLN A 61 0.57 2.33 7.92
C GLN A 61 0.47 1.97 6.44
N ALA A 62 -0.01 2.88 5.59
CA ALA A 62 -0.08 2.66 4.14
C ALA A 62 1.32 2.44 3.56
N ARG A 63 2.30 3.26 3.96
CA ARG A 63 3.70 3.11 3.58
C ARG A 63 4.26 1.76 3.99
N ARG A 64 4.08 1.34 5.26
CA ARG A 64 4.52 0.03 5.76
C ARG A 64 3.89 -1.12 4.99
N LYS A 65 2.59 -1.06 4.67
CA LYS A 65 1.91 -2.08 3.86
C LYS A 65 2.53 -2.21 2.47
N ARG A 66 2.85 -1.10 1.81
CA ARG A 66 3.51 -1.10 0.49
C ARG A 66 4.91 -1.71 0.55
N LEU A 67 5.70 -1.34 1.54
CA LEU A 67 7.04 -1.91 1.75
C LEU A 67 7.00 -3.41 2.01
N ASN A 68 6.08 -3.86 2.87
CA ASN A 68 5.91 -5.29 3.17
C ASN A 68 5.45 -6.07 1.93
N ALA A 69 4.53 -5.51 1.14
CA ALA A 69 4.10 -6.13 -0.11
C ALA A 69 5.23 -6.23 -1.14
N ALA A 70 6.06 -5.19 -1.27
CA ALA A 70 7.22 -5.20 -2.14
C ALA A 70 8.28 -6.24 -1.69
N ALA A 71 8.53 -6.31 -0.38
CA ALA A 71 9.44 -7.31 0.19
C ALA A 71 8.96 -8.74 -0.10
N ARG A 72 7.66 -9.02 0.10
CA ARG A 72 7.07 -10.33 -0.20
C ARG A 72 7.20 -10.73 -1.67
N ARG A 73 6.90 -9.81 -2.59
CA ARG A 73 7.07 -10.05 -4.03
C ARG A 73 8.53 -10.34 -4.39
N ARG A 74 9.48 -9.64 -3.77
CA ARG A 74 10.91 -9.90 -3.98
C ARG A 74 11.32 -11.29 -3.50
N THR A 75 10.87 -11.70 -2.31
CA THR A 75 11.14 -13.05 -1.80
C THR A 75 10.51 -14.14 -2.66
N GLU A 76 9.29 -13.94 -3.18
CA GLU A 76 8.62 -14.87 -4.09
C GLU A 76 9.34 -14.99 -5.45
N GLN A 77 9.89 -13.89 -5.97
CA GLN A 77 10.68 -13.91 -7.21
C GLN A 77 12.01 -14.64 -7.03
N LEU A 78 12.67 -14.45 -5.89
CA LEU A 78 13.93 -15.13 -5.57
C LEU A 78 13.70 -16.64 -5.36
N SER A 79 12.66 -17.02 -4.61
CA SER A 79 12.35 -18.45 -4.41
C SER A 79 11.95 -19.14 -5.71
N PHE A 80 11.26 -18.44 -6.62
CA PHE A 80 10.97 -18.97 -7.96
C PHE A 80 12.24 -19.18 -8.80
N LEU A 81 13.27 -18.37 -8.61
CA LEU A 81 14.53 -18.49 -9.36
C LEU A 81 15.38 -19.65 -8.83
N GLU A 82 15.49 -19.83 -7.51
CA GLU A 82 16.24 -20.93 -6.89
C GLU A 82 15.69 -22.32 -7.30
N VAL A 83 14.37 -22.47 -7.39
CA VAL A 83 13.73 -23.73 -7.82
C VAL A 83 14.12 -24.14 -9.27
N ARG A 84 14.44 -23.17 -10.15
CA ARG A 84 14.81 -23.46 -11.56
C ARG A 84 16.27 -23.92 -11.71
N GLU A 85 17.16 -23.50 -10.82
CA GLU A 85 18.55 -23.93 -10.83
C GLU A 85 18.67 -25.39 -10.37
N ASP A 86 17.89 -25.81 -9.38
CA ASP A 86 17.88 -27.19 -8.89
C ASP A 86 17.30 -28.20 -9.90
N ASP A 87 16.30 -27.81 -10.69
CA ASP A 87 15.70 -28.68 -11.73
C ASP A 87 16.63 -28.88 -12.95
N THR A 88 17.52 -27.94 -13.24
CA THR A 88 18.49 -28.07 -14.34
C THR A 88 19.72 -28.91 -13.97
N ALA A 89 20.02 -29.08 -12.68
CA ALA A 89 21.17 -29.84 -12.19
C ALA A 89 20.93 -31.37 -12.05
N ARG A 90 19.67 -31.86 -12.08
CA ARG A 90 19.35 -33.29 -11.86
C ARG A 90 18.96 -34.10 -13.12
N GLY A 91 19.00 -33.50 -14.31
CA GLY A 91 18.59 -34.16 -15.57
C GLY A 91 19.75 -34.69 -16.41
N GLY A 92 20.51 -35.68 -15.91
CA GLY A 92 21.66 -36.21 -16.65
C GLY A 92 22.01 -37.66 -16.35
N GLN A 93 21.08 -38.60 -16.59
CA GLN A 93 21.45 -40.01 -16.75
C GLN A 93 21.66 -40.32 -18.24
N PRO A 94 22.86 -40.73 -18.68
CA PRO A 94 23.06 -41.20 -20.04
C PRO A 94 22.43 -42.58 -20.19
N LEU A 95 21.48 -42.71 -21.12
CA LEU A 95 20.94 -44.00 -21.54
C LEU A 95 22.08 -44.84 -22.12
N ALA A 96 22.32 -45.98 -21.49
CA ALA A 96 23.28 -46.99 -21.94
C ALA A 96 22.97 -47.41 -23.38
N ARG A 97 23.98 -47.33 -24.26
CA ARG A 97 23.97 -48.00 -25.57
C ARG A 97 24.34 -49.46 -25.35
N THR A 98 23.36 -50.35 -25.40
CA THR A 98 23.60 -51.78 -25.61
C THR A 98 23.93 -52.03 -27.07
N ALA A 99 25.06 -52.71 -27.29
CA ALA A 99 25.51 -53.26 -28.58
C ALA A 99 24.84 -54.60 -28.87
#